data_AF-A0A537ZGW8-F1
#
_entry.id   AF-A0A537ZGW8-F1
#
_cell.length_a   1.000
_cell.length_b   1.000
_cell.length_c   1.000
_cell.angle_alpha   90.00
_cell.angle_beta   90.00
_cell.angle_gamma   90.00
#
_symmetry.space_group_name_H-M   'P 1'
#
loop_
_entity.id
_entity.type
_entity.pdbx_description
1 polymer ?
#
loop_
_entity_poly.entity_id
_entity_poly.type
_entity_poly.pdbx_seq_one_letter_code
_entity_poly.pdbx_strand_id
1 'polypeptide(L)'
;MGCSRLTVDQIVSWFNSQSRPAYAASVPIDQLVQYFVNEGWDENVRGDIAFAQAIIETGWFSFPGIVPANANNFAGLGATQPGTFAVFPDAQTGVRAQIQHLRAYADATVTVDTLHHPLVDPRFDYVQPKGKAPYWNQFGNGIWAASSTYAASILNLYTRMLNANGMTLG
;
A
#
# COMPACT_ATOMS: atom_id res chain seq x y z
N MET A 1 11.38 -1.85 2.91
CA MET A 1 11.91 -2.92 2.03
C MET A 1 11.87 -4.27 2.73
N GLY A 2 11.96 -5.36 1.97
CA GLY A 2 11.97 -6.75 2.45
C GLY A 2 10.75 -7.55 1.98
N CYS A 3 10.80 -8.86 2.22
CA CYS A 3 9.70 -9.80 1.94
C CYS A 3 8.60 -9.72 3.01
N SER A 4 7.35 -9.96 2.61
CA SER A 4 6.24 -10.11 3.55
C SER A 4 6.55 -11.16 4.63
N ARG A 5 6.20 -10.86 5.88
CA ARG A 5 6.29 -11.78 7.02
C ARG A 5 5.01 -12.58 7.22
N LEU A 6 3.88 -12.00 6.85
CA LEU A 6 2.58 -12.67 6.87
C LEU A 6 2.30 -13.32 5.52
N THR A 7 1.78 -14.54 5.55
CA THR A 7 1.25 -15.22 4.36
C THR A 7 -0.09 -14.62 3.93
N VAL A 8 -0.52 -14.92 2.69
CA VAL A 8 -1.82 -14.50 2.17
C VAL A 8 -2.95 -14.97 3.09
N ASP A 9 -2.97 -16.24 3.47
CA ASP A 9 -4.01 -16.82 4.35
C ASP A 9 -4.07 -16.14 5.71
N GLN A 10 -2.93 -15.81 6.31
CA GLN A 10 -2.86 -15.10 7.59
C GLN A 10 -3.44 -13.69 7.49
N ILE A 11 -3.15 -12.98 6.40
CA ILE A 11 -3.68 -11.63 6.15
C ILE A 11 -5.19 -11.70 5.89
N VAL A 12 -5.65 -12.63 5.05
CA VAL A 12 -7.06 -12.80 4.68
C VAL A 12 -7.90 -13.21 5.90
N SER A 13 -7.43 -14.18 6.67
CA SER A 13 -8.08 -14.64 7.90
C SER A 13 -8.19 -13.50 8.91
N TRP A 14 -7.08 -12.80 9.17
CA TRP A 14 -7.10 -11.63 10.04
C TRP A 14 -8.08 -10.57 9.53
N PHE A 15 -8.02 -10.22 8.25
CA PHE A 15 -8.91 -9.22 7.65
C PHE A 15 -10.36 -9.65 7.90
N ASN A 16 -10.78 -10.84 7.47
CA ASN A 16 -12.15 -11.36 7.61
C ASN A 16 -12.69 -11.43 9.04
N SER A 17 -11.83 -11.52 10.06
CA SER A 17 -12.25 -11.44 11.47
C SER A 17 -12.56 -10.02 11.97
N GLN A 18 -12.23 -8.96 11.22
CA GLN A 18 -12.44 -7.58 11.65
C GLN A 18 -13.86 -7.12 11.38
N SER A 19 -14.43 -6.35 12.33
CA SER A 19 -15.62 -5.53 12.06
C SER A 19 -15.22 -4.35 11.17
N ARG A 20 -15.72 -4.32 9.93
CA ARG A 20 -15.38 -3.32 8.91
C ARG A 20 -16.61 -2.93 8.08
N PRO A 21 -16.56 -1.80 7.35
CA PRO A 21 -17.56 -1.48 6.34
C PRO A 21 -17.61 -2.50 5.20
N ALA A 22 -18.60 -2.35 4.32
CA ALA A 22 -18.74 -3.19 3.12
C ALA A 22 -17.51 -3.05 2.21
N TYR A 23 -16.96 -4.20 1.83
CA TYR A 23 -15.82 -4.29 0.93
C TYR A 23 -16.27 -4.02 -0.51
N ALA A 24 -15.55 -3.14 -1.21
CA ALA A 24 -15.97 -2.65 -2.54
C ALA A 24 -14.87 -2.70 -3.61
N ALA A 25 -13.70 -3.28 -3.32
CA ALA A 25 -12.65 -3.41 -4.34
C ALA A 25 -13.13 -4.31 -5.50
N SER A 26 -12.50 -4.13 -6.67
CA SER A 26 -12.89 -4.79 -7.93
C SER A 26 -12.59 -6.28 -8.00
N VAL A 27 -11.87 -6.83 -7.02
CA VAL A 27 -11.52 -8.25 -6.91
C VAL A 27 -11.77 -8.77 -5.50
N PRO A 28 -11.98 -10.08 -5.30
CA PRO A 28 -12.04 -10.69 -3.97
C PRO A 28 -10.81 -10.39 -3.09
N ILE A 29 -11.00 -10.43 -1.77
CA ILE A 29 -9.97 -10.02 -0.81
C ILE A 29 -8.70 -10.87 -0.87
N ASP A 30 -8.83 -12.18 -1.03
CA ASP A 30 -7.72 -13.12 -1.18
C ASP A 30 -6.88 -12.80 -2.41
N GLN A 31 -7.54 -12.52 -3.54
CA GLN A 31 -6.86 -12.07 -4.75
C GLN A 31 -6.15 -10.73 -4.56
N LEU A 32 -6.78 -9.76 -3.89
CA LEU A 32 -6.15 -8.46 -3.62
C LEU A 32 -4.90 -8.61 -2.74
N VAL A 33 -4.98 -9.40 -1.68
CA VAL A 33 -3.85 -9.68 -0.79
C VAL A 33 -2.72 -10.39 -1.54
N GLN A 34 -3.07 -11.35 -2.40
CA GLN A 34 -2.10 -12.05 -3.25
C GLN A 34 -1.34 -11.07 -4.15
N TYR A 35 -2.01 -10.08 -4.75
CA TYR A 35 -1.34 -9.04 -5.53
C TYR A 35 -0.34 -8.24 -4.69
N PHE A 36 -0.71 -7.82 -3.48
CA PHE A 36 0.21 -7.08 -2.60
C PHE A 36 1.44 -7.91 -2.25
N VAL A 37 1.26 -9.19 -1.94
CA VAL A 37 2.37 -10.09 -1.60
C VAL A 37 3.29 -10.31 -2.81
N ASN A 38 2.73 -10.54 -4.00
CA ASN A 38 3.52 -10.82 -5.21
C ASN A 38 4.24 -9.57 -5.73
N GLU A 39 3.52 -8.47 -5.93
CA GLU A 39 4.13 -7.22 -6.42
C GLU A 39 5.15 -6.69 -5.41
N GLY A 40 4.88 -6.83 -4.11
CA GLY A 40 5.85 -6.52 -3.06
C GLY A 40 7.10 -7.39 -3.12
N TRP A 41 6.95 -8.70 -3.30
CA TRP A 41 8.09 -9.62 -3.45
C TRP A 41 8.99 -9.23 -4.63
N ASP A 42 8.39 -8.98 -5.79
CA ASP A 42 9.09 -8.64 -7.03
C ASP A 42 9.93 -7.36 -6.90
N GLU A 43 9.44 -6.40 -6.12
CA GLU A 43 10.05 -5.07 -5.92
C GLU A 43 10.84 -4.97 -4.60
N ASN A 44 11.00 -6.07 -3.84
CA ASN A 44 11.58 -6.09 -2.49
C ASN A 44 10.92 -5.08 -1.51
N VAL A 45 9.61 -4.92 -1.63
CA VAL A 45 8.76 -4.10 -0.75
C VAL A 45 7.89 -5.02 0.13
N ARG A 46 7.69 -4.58 1.37
CA ARG A 46 6.86 -5.31 2.35
C ARG A 46 5.39 -5.24 1.97
N GLY A 47 4.95 -6.18 1.12
CA GLY A 47 3.57 -6.27 0.60
C GLY A 47 2.52 -6.35 1.71
N ASP A 48 2.83 -7.05 2.79
CA ASP A 48 1.99 -7.12 4.00
C ASP A 48 1.78 -5.76 4.68
N ILE A 49 2.81 -4.92 4.76
CA ILE A 49 2.69 -3.56 5.31
C ILE A 49 2.04 -2.61 4.29
N ALA A 50 2.34 -2.76 2.99
CA ALA A 50 1.68 -2.02 1.92
C ALA A 50 0.16 -2.26 1.90
N PHE A 51 -0.28 -3.50 2.13
CA PHE A 51 -1.69 -3.84 2.32
C PHE A 51 -2.29 -3.16 3.56
N ALA A 52 -1.57 -3.13 4.69
CA ALA A 52 -2.00 -2.40 5.88
C ALA A 52 -2.17 -0.89 5.60
N GLN A 53 -1.23 -0.30 4.86
CA GLN A 53 -1.37 1.08 4.39
C GLN A 53 -2.59 1.25 3.49
N ALA A 54 -2.84 0.35 2.54
CA ALA A 54 -3.99 0.41 1.66
C ALA A 54 -5.33 0.36 2.41
N ILE A 55 -5.42 -0.39 3.52
CA ILE A 55 -6.59 -0.35 4.41
C ILE A 55 -6.84 1.06 4.94
N ILE A 56 -5.79 1.78 5.33
CA ILE A 56 -5.91 3.14 5.87
C ILE A 56 -6.35 4.11 4.77
N GLU A 57 -5.70 4.05 3.61
CA GLU A 57 -5.96 4.93 2.46
C GLU A 57 -7.37 4.78 1.91
N THR A 58 -7.89 3.56 1.89
CA THR A 58 -9.18 3.24 1.27
C THR A 58 -10.33 3.15 2.28
N GLY A 59 -10.05 3.34 3.57
CA GLY A 59 -11.02 3.09 4.64
C GLY A 59 -11.55 1.66 4.60
N TRP A 60 -10.67 0.67 4.72
CA TRP A 60 -10.99 -0.77 4.65
C TRP A 60 -11.55 -1.22 3.30
N PHE A 61 -11.07 -0.63 2.20
CA PHE A 61 -11.54 -0.88 0.84
C PHE A 61 -13.05 -0.61 0.67
N SER A 62 -13.60 0.34 1.45
CA SER A 62 -14.95 0.85 1.29
C SER A 62 -15.01 2.18 0.53
N PHE A 63 -13.85 2.82 0.33
CA PHE A 63 -13.66 4.02 -0.48
C PHE A 63 -14.60 5.19 -0.10
N PRO A 64 -14.64 5.61 1.17
CA PRO A 64 -15.54 6.68 1.62
C PRO A 64 -15.08 8.09 1.20
N GLY A 65 -13.87 8.20 0.66
CA GLY A 65 -13.25 9.47 0.28
C GLY A 65 -13.53 9.88 -1.17
N ILE A 66 -12.61 10.67 -1.73
CA ILE A 66 -12.73 11.23 -3.09
C ILE A 66 -12.30 10.26 -4.20
N VAL A 67 -11.62 9.16 -3.85
CA VAL A 67 -11.16 8.14 -4.79
C VAL A 67 -12.18 6.99 -4.78
N PRO A 68 -12.92 6.76 -5.88
CA PRO A 68 -13.90 5.68 -5.94
C PRO A 68 -13.25 4.31 -6.13
N ALA A 69 -13.95 3.24 -5.77
CA ALA A 69 -13.45 1.87 -5.88
C ALA A 69 -13.02 1.47 -7.29
N ASN A 70 -13.73 1.93 -8.32
CA ASN A 70 -13.43 1.65 -9.72
C ASN A 70 -12.17 2.35 -10.24
N ALA A 71 -11.56 3.26 -9.46
CA ALA A 71 -10.27 3.84 -9.81
C ALA A 71 -9.10 2.87 -9.58
N ASN A 72 -9.32 1.77 -8.84
CA ASN A 72 -8.28 0.82 -8.42
C ASN A 72 -7.06 1.50 -7.76
N ASN A 73 -7.26 2.65 -7.11
CA ASN A 73 -6.20 3.44 -6.52
C ASN A 73 -6.21 3.25 -5.00
N PHE A 74 -5.37 2.31 -4.54
CA PHE A 74 -5.30 1.88 -3.14
C PHE A 74 -4.38 2.74 -2.26
N ALA A 75 -3.74 3.75 -2.85
CA ALA A 75 -2.68 4.55 -2.26
C ALA A 75 -2.96 6.06 -2.26
N GLY A 76 -4.14 6.48 -2.71
CA GLY A 76 -4.48 7.90 -2.84
C GLY A 76 -3.61 8.65 -3.86
N LEU A 77 -3.02 7.94 -4.83
CA LEU A 77 -2.07 8.53 -5.76
C LEU A 77 -2.72 9.64 -6.58
N GLY A 78 -2.19 10.85 -6.44
CA GLY A 78 -2.68 12.03 -7.15
C GLY A 78 -4.04 12.54 -6.67
N ALA A 79 -4.55 12.02 -5.56
CA ALA A 79 -5.83 12.42 -4.98
C ALA A 79 -5.69 13.75 -4.23
N THR A 80 -5.87 14.88 -4.92
CA THR A 80 -5.76 16.22 -4.31
C THR A 80 -7.12 16.88 -4.05
N GLN A 81 -8.11 16.57 -4.87
CA GLN A 81 -9.47 17.10 -4.81
C GLN A 81 -10.45 16.18 -5.55
N PRO A 82 -11.77 16.27 -5.32
CA PRO A 82 -12.75 15.48 -6.06
C PRO A 82 -12.56 15.55 -7.58
N GLY A 83 -12.52 14.38 -8.23
CA GLY A 83 -12.29 14.27 -9.67
C GLY A 83 -10.82 14.38 -10.13
N THR A 84 -9.86 14.56 -9.22
CA THR A 84 -8.43 14.54 -9.52
C THR A 84 -7.75 13.43 -8.73
N PHE A 85 -7.48 12.30 -9.40
CA PHE A 85 -6.79 11.12 -8.85
C PHE A 85 -6.29 10.23 -10.00
N ALA A 86 -5.27 9.40 -9.74
CA ALA A 86 -4.86 8.37 -10.68
C ALA A 86 -5.91 7.26 -10.78
N VAL A 87 -6.09 6.71 -11.98
CA VAL A 87 -7.01 5.60 -12.29
C VAL A 87 -6.20 4.49 -12.93
N PHE A 88 -6.39 3.27 -12.46
CA PHE A 88 -5.69 2.08 -12.96
C PHE A 88 -6.69 1.09 -13.57
N PRO A 89 -6.31 0.42 -14.68
CA PRO A 89 -7.21 -0.44 -15.45
C PRO A 89 -7.73 -1.64 -14.65
N ASP A 90 -6.94 -2.15 -13.70
CA ASP A 90 -7.31 -3.26 -12.84
C ASP A 90 -6.65 -3.14 -11.45
N ALA A 91 -7.10 -3.99 -10.51
CA ALA A 91 -6.59 -4.00 -9.15
C ALA A 91 -5.09 -4.32 -9.08
N GLN A 92 -4.58 -5.22 -9.93
CA GLN A 92 -3.16 -5.58 -9.91
C GLN A 92 -2.29 -4.37 -10.29
N THR A 93 -2.66 -3.64 -11.33
CA THR A 93 -1.97 -2.42 -11.77
C THR A 93 -2.00 -1.34 -10.69
N GLY A 94 -3.13 -1.21 -9.98
CA GLY A 94 -3.26 -0.31 -8.84
C GLY A 94 -2.34 -0.65 -7.67
N VAL A 95 -2.25 -1.94 -7.33
CA VAL A 95 -1.31 -2.44 -6.31
C VAL A 95 0.13 -2.20 -6.76
N ARG A 96 0.47 -2.52 -8.01
CA ARG A 96 1.80 -2.27 -8.59
C ARG A 96 2.19 -0.80 -8.47
N ALA A 97 1.30 0.12 -8.81
CA ALA A 97 1.57 1.56 -8.70
C ALA A 97 1.89 1.96 -7.25
N GLN A 98 1.15 1.44 -6.27
CA GLN A 98 1.46 1.68 -4.85
C GLN A 98 2.84 1.13 -4.46
N ILE A 99 3.16 -0.09 -4.89
CA ILE A 99 4.45 -0.73 -4.57
C ILE A 99 5.61 0.03 -5.21
N GLN A 100 5.49 0.44 -6.48
CA GLN A 100 6.49 1.28 -7.16
C GLN A 100 6.68 2.61 -6.43
N HIS A 101 5.59 3.25 -5.97
CA HIS A 101 5.69 4.49 -5.20
C HIS A 101 6.43 4.26 -3.88
N LEU A 102 6.11 3.18 -3.15
CA LEU A 102 6.80 2.81 -1.92
C LEU A 102 8.29 2.54 -2.14
N ARG A 103 8.64 1.85 -3.23
CA ARG A 103 10.04 1.63 -3.61
C ARG A 103 10.75 2.94 -3.90
N ALA A 104 10.12 3.87 -4.61
CA ALA A 104 10.68 5.21 -4.86
C ALA A 104 11.02 5.98 -3.58
N TYR A 105 10.16 5.87 -2.55
CA TYR A 105 10.42 6.48 -1.24
C TYR A 105 11.54 5.79 -0.46
N ALA A 106 11.69 4.48 -0.60
CA ALA A 106 12.55 3.69 0.26
C ALA A 106 13.96 3.43 -0.30
N ASP A 107 14.10 3.34 -1.62
CA ASP A 107 15.34 2.99 -2.31
C ASP A 107 15.94 4.23 -2.99
N ALA A 108 17.11 4.68 -2.54
CA ALA A 108 17.79 5.85 -3.10
C ALA A 108 18.37 5.60 -4.51
N THR A 109 18.48 4.34 -4.93
CA THR A 109 19.10 3.92 -6.19
C THR A 109 18.08 3.55 -7.26
N VAL A 110 16.80 3.47 -6.91
CA VAL A 110 15.77 3.02 -7.85
C VAL A 110 15.60 4.00 -9.01
N THR A 111 15.58 3.42 -10.20
CA THR A 111 15.23 4.05 -11.47
C THR A 111 14.16 3.22 -12.17
N VAL A 112 13.56 3.76 -13.24
CA VAL A 112 12.58 3.04 -14.06
C VAL A 112 13.14 1.71 -14.58
N ASP A 113 14.40 1.69 -15.00
CA ASP A 113 15.07 0.50 -15.56
C ASP A 113 15.34 -0.59 -14.50
N THR A 114 15.26 -0.24 -13.21
CA THR A 114 15.50 -1.17 -12.11
C THR A 114 14.22 -1.74 -11.49
N LEU A 115 13.05 -1.28 -11.95
CA LEU A 115 11.76 -1.85 -11.56
C LEU A 115 11.62 -3.26 -12.12
N HIS A 116 10.95 -4.13 -11.38
CA HIS A 116 10.70 -5.50 -11.82
C HIS A 116 9.63 -5.54 -12.92
N HIS A 117 8.61 -4.69 -12.77
CA HIS A 117 7.52 -4.53 -13.73
C HIS A 117 7.57 -3.14 -14.39
N PRO A 118 6.99 -2.99 -15.60
CA PRO A 118 6.89 -1.68 -16.24
C PRO A 118 6.30 -0.62 -15.31
N LEU A 119 6.83 0.60 -15.38
CA LEU A 119 6.35 1.72 -14.58
C LEU A 119 4.88 2.02 -14.89
N VAL A 120 4.05 2.02 -13.85
CA VAL A 120 2.63 2.40 -13.91
C VAL A 120 2.28 3.49 -12.91
N ASP A 121 3.12 3.75 -11.90
CA ASP A 121 2.96 4.88 -10.99
C ASP A 121 3.21 6.22 -11.71
N PRO A 122 2.18 7.05 -11.93
CA PRO A 122 2.33 8.33 -12.64
C PRO A 122 3.06 9.39 -11.81
N ARG A 123 3.35 9.11 -10.53
CA ARG A 123 4.01 10.03 -9.59
C ARG A 123 5.39 9.56 -9.18
N PHE A 124 5.91 8.50 -9.79
CA PHE A 124 7.20 7.92 -9.44
C PHE A 124 8.31 8.98 -9.47
N ASP A 125 8.35 9.81 -10.51
CA ASP A 125 9.34 10.87 -10.68
C ASP A 125 9.21 12.04 -9.68
N TYR A 126 8.04 12.21 -9.05
CA TYR A 126 7.82 13.27 -8.05
C TYR A 126 8.44 12.93 -6.69
N VAL A 127 8.83 11.68 -6.47
CA VAL A 127 9.61 11.30 -5.29
C VAL A 127 11.06 11.73 -5.50
N GLN A 128 11.36 12.95 -5.04
CA GLN A 128 12.69 13.55 -5.09
C GLN A 128 13.12 14.06 -3.69
N PRO A 129 14.37 13.77 -3.27
CA PRO A 129 15.20 12.69 -3.81
C PRO A 129 14.52 11.33 -3.61
N LYS A 130 14.90 10.33 -4.42
CA LYS A 130 14.56 8.92 -4.16
C LYS A 130 15.15 8.48 -2.81
N GLY A 131 14.56 7.48 -2.17
CA GLY A 131 15.07 6.96 -0.89
C GLY A 131 14.95 7.91 0.30
N LYS A 132 14.08 8.92 0.24
CA LYS A 132 13.89 9.90 1.33
C LYS A 132 13.15 9.37 2.56
N ALA A 133 12.61 8.15 2.50
CA ALA A 133 11.91 7.47 3.58
C ALA A 133 12.15 5.94 3.54
N PRO A 134 13.37 5.47 3.85
CA PRO A 134 13.72 4.05 3.85
C PRO A 134 12.92 3.20 4.86
N TYR A 135 12.38 3.82 5.91
CA TYR A 135 11.68 3.14 7.00
C TYR A 135 10.22 3.58 7.09
N TRP A 136 9.33 2.63 7.39
CA TRP A 136 7.89 2.85 7.51
C TRP A 136 7.49 3.91 8.56
N ASN A 137 8.28 4.07 9.63
CA ASN A 137 8.05 5.08 10.66
C ASN A 137 8.26 6.53 10.16
N GLN A 138 8.78 6.72 8.94
CA GLN A 138 9.03 8.04 8.34
C GLN A 138 7.89 8.54 7.46
N PHE A 139 6.86 7.75 7.17
CA PHE A 139 5.84 8.08 6.17
C PHE A 139 4.85 9.21 6.60
N GLY A 140 4.97 9.76 7.82
CA GLY A 140 4.19 10.93 8.26
C GLY A 140 4.84 12.28 7.90
N ASN A 141 4.31 13.36 8.45
CA ASN A 141 4.91 14.71 8.40
C ASN A 141 5.19 15.24 6.98
N GLY A 142 4.30 14.97 6.03
CA GLY A 142 4.42 15.44 4.65
C GLY A 142 5.32 14.58 3.76
N ILE A 143 5.85 13.46 4.27
CA ILE A 143 6.56 12.48 3.43
C ILE A 143 5.57 11.77 2.51
N TRP A 144 4.59 11.08 3.07
CA TRP A 144 3.47 10.50 2.31
C TRP A 144 2.16 11.21 2.60
N ALA A 145 1.83 11.35 3.89
CA ALA A 145 0.66 12.10 4.34
C ALA A 145 1.08 13.30 5.21
N ALA A 146 0.29 14.38 5.16
CA ALA A 146 0.50 15.56 6.00
C ALA A 146 0.41 15.24 7.51
N SER A 147 -0.38 14.24 7.88
CA SER A 147 -0.55 13.83 9.28
C SER A 147 0.75 13.28 9.88
N SER A 148 1.09 13.76 11.07
CA SER A 148 2.22 13.26 11.86
C SER A 148 1.99 11.84 12.41
N THR A 149 0.73 11.43 12.59
CA THR A 149 0.36 10.12 13.16
C THR A 149 0.15 9.04 12.09
N TYR A 150 0.33 9.37 10.82
CA TYR A 150 0.07 8.46 9.69
C TYR A 150 0.94 7.21 9.75
N ALA A 151 2.26 7.37 9.89
CA ALA A 151 3.20 6.25 9.98
C ALA A 151 2.87 5.32 11.16
N ALA A 152 2.53 5.89 12.32
CA ALA A 152 2.12 5.12 13.49
C ALA A 152 0.82 4.35 13.24
N SER A 153 -0.13 4.91 12.50
CA SER A 153 -1.39 4.23 12.16
C SER A 153 -1.15 2.96 11.33
N ILE A 154 -0.27 3.04 10.33
CA ILE A 154 0.15 1.88 9.51
C ILE A 154 0.78 0.80 10.41
N LEU A 155 1.77 1.19 11.21
CA LEU A 155 2.52 0.25 12.05
C LEU A 155 1.65 -0.37 13.15
N ASN A 156 0.69 0.37 13.70
CA ASN A 156 -0.26 -0.15 14.69
C ASN A 156 -1.25 -1.13 14.07
N LEU A 157 -1.72 -0.89 12.84
CA LEU A 157 -2.55 -1.84 12.10
C LEU A 157 -1.76 -3.12 11.80
N TYR A 158 -0.55 -2.98 11.26
CA TYR A 158 0.32 -4.11 10.96
C TYR A 158 0.73 -4.90 12.21
N THR A 159 0.97 -4.24 13.35
CA THR A 159 1.21 -4.91 14.64
C THR A 159 0.01 -5.75 15.08
N ARG A 160 -1.23 -5.28 14.85
CA ARG A 160 -2.43 -6.09 15.12
C ARG A 160 -2.51 -7.32 14.21
N MET A 161 -2.15 -7.19 12.94
CA MET A 161 -2.07 -8.31 12.00
C MET A 161 -1.05 -9.36 12.48
N LEU A 162 0.12 -8.92 12.94
CA LEU A 162 1.15 -9.80 13.50
C LEU A 162 0.70 -10.50 14.78
N ASN A 163 0.17 -9.74 15.74
CA ASN A 163 -0.23 -10.28 17.04
C ASN A 163 -1.34 -11.35 16.90
N ALA A 164 -2.28 -11.17 15.98
CA ALA A 164 -3.31 -12.16 15.67
C ALA A 164 -2.74 -13.48 15.13
N ASN A 165 -1.50 -13.46 14.63
CA ASN A 165 -0.77 -14.62 14.12
C ASN A 165 0.37 -15.07 15.06
N GLY A 166 0.37 -14.61 16.31
CA GLY A 166 1.38 -14.97 17.31
C GLY A 166 2.77 -14.39 17.03
N MET A 167 2.86 -13.32 16.24
CA MET A 167 4.10 -12.66 15.85
C MET A 167 4.20 -11.27 16.47
N THR A 168 5.41 -10.74 16.61
CA THR A 168 5.66 -9.37 17.12
C THR A 168 6.27 -8.47 16.04
N LEU A 169 6.14 -7.15 16.19
CA LEU A 169 6.92 -6.21 15.39
C LEU A 169 8.40 -6.45 15.72
N GLY A 170 9.20 -6.69 14.67
CA GLY A 170 10.63 -6.97 14.79
C GLY A 170 11.44 -5.74 14.50
#